data_AF-A0AA37RX20-F1
#
_entry.id   AF-A0AA37RX20-F1
#
_cell.length_a   1.000
_cell.length_b   1.000
_cell.length_c   1.000
_cell.angle_alpha   90.00
_cell.angle_beta   90.00
_cell.angle_gamma   90.00
#
_symmetry.space_group_name_H-M   'P 1'
#
loop_
_entity.id
_entity.type
_entity.pdbx_description
1 polymer ?
#
loop_
_entity_poly.entity_id
_entity_poly.type
_entity_poly.pdbx_seq_one_letter_code
_entity_poly.pdbx_strand_id
1 'polypeptide(L)'
;MIAWVYSTHKEAIITQFKINQLDWRKRRRPSQTLTPTRIECEDFQKIHNHFSKTWVSFNDGSHRQMIGRVVLNTVTQEWELNALSADGLSVAATLIET
;
A
#
# COMPACT_ATOMS: atom_id res chain seq x y z
N MET A 1 36.49 0.93 -29.05
CA MET A 1 35.68 1.85 -28.22
C MET A 1 34.41 1.09 -27.86
N ILE A 2 34.30 0.57 -26.64
CA ILE A 2 33.17 -0.29 -26.22
C ILE A 2 32.37 0.51 -25.19
N ALA A 3 31.14 0.87 -25.55
CA ALA A 3 30.20 1.53 -24.66
C ALA A 3 29.57 0.48 -23.74
N TRP A 4 29.82 0.60 -22.44
CA TRP A 4 29.12 -0.17 -21.42
C TRP A 4 27.77 0.50 -21.17
N VAL A 5 26.68 -0.14 -21.61
CA VAL A 5 25.33 0.24 -21.22
C VAL A 5 25.09 -0.37 -19.84
N TYR A 6 25.20 0.43 -18.79
CA TYR A 6 24.78 0.03 -17.45
C TYR A 6 23.23 -0.05 -17.45
N SER A 7 22.71 -1.27 -17.63
CA SER A 7 21.30 -1.58 -17.42
C SER A 7 21.04 -1.53 -15.91
N THR A 8 20.48 -0.42 -15.44
CA THR A 8 20.08 -0.24 -14.04
C THR A 8 18.86 -1.13 -13.75
N HIS A 9 19.11 -2.39 -13.41
CA HIS A 9 18.09 -3.21 -12.77
C HIS A 9 17.79 -2.58 -11.41
N LYS A 10 16.76 -1.74 -11.33
CA LYS A 10 16.14 -1.38 -10.05
C LYS A 10 15.58 -2.66 -9.47
N GLU A 11 16.31 -3.27 -8.54
CA GLU A 11 15.78 -4.32 -7.68
C GLU A 11 14.58 -3.73 -6.95
N ALA A 12 13.38 -4.20 -7.29
CA ALA A 12 12.17 -3.84 -6.59
C ALA A 12 12.26 -4.45 -5.20
N ILE A 13 12.53 -3.63 -4.19
CA ILE A 13 12.46 -4.05 -2.78
C ILE A 13 11.01 -4.48 -2.54
N ILE A 14 10.81 -5.79 -2.40
CA ILE A 14 9.49 -6.36 -2.08
C ILE A 14 9.20 -6.02 -0.63
N THR A 15 8.63 -4.84 -0.43
CA THR A 15 8.22 -4.35 0.87
C THR A 15 6.93 -5.08 1.25
N GLN A 16 6.98 -5.92 2.28
CA GLN A 16 5.83 -6.69 2.71
C GLN A 16 4.91 -5.85 3.61
N PHE A 17 3.61 -5.94 3.37
CA PHE A 17 2.60 -5.22 4.13
C PHE A 17 1.56 -6.18 4.71
N LYS A 18 1.24 -5.99 5.98
CA LYS A 18 0.09 -6.60 6.64
C LYS A 18 -1.12 -5.70 6.44
N ILE A 19 -2.14 -6.19 5.75
CA ILE A 19 -3.39 -5.45 5.58
C ILE A 19 -4.09 -5.36 6.95
N ASN A 20 -4.35 -4.14 7.39
CA ASN A 20 -5.06 -3.89 8.63
C ASN A 20 -6.56 -3.99 8.35
N GLN A 21 -7.22 -4.96 8.97
CA GLN A 21 -8.68 -5.03 8.95
C GLN A 21 -9.23 -3.83 9.72
N LEU A 22 -9.61 -2.79 9.01
CA LEU A 22 -10.38 -1.70 9.57
C LEU A 22 -11.79 -2.23 9.83
N ASP A 23 -12.19 -2.26 11.10
CA ASP A 23 -13.48 -2.79 11.55
C ASP A 23 -14.62 -1.85 11.11
N TRP A 24 -15.01 -2.00 9.85
CA TRP A 24 -15.97 -1.14 9.13
C TRP A 24 -17.40 -1.24 9.67
N ARG A 25 -17.67 -2.20 10.55
CA ARG A 25 -19.00 -2.50 11.13
C ARG A 25 -19.66 -1.30 11.80
N LYS A 26 -18.88 -0.29 12.23
CA LYS A 26 -19.38 0.97 12.81
C LYS A 26 -19.77 2.05 11.78
N ARG A 27 -19.48 1.89 10.48
CA ARG A 27 -19.75 2.91 9.44
C ARG A 27 -20.50 2.33 8.23
N ARG A 28 -21.81 2.09 8.42
CA ARG A 28 -22.88 1.81 7.41
C ARG A 28 -22.69 0.53 6.58
N ARG A 29 -23.80 -0.20 6.38
CA ARG A 29 -23.89 -1.50 5.67
C ARG A 29 -23.30 -1.40 4.25
N PRO A 30 -22.23 -2.13 3.88
CA PRO A 30 -21.76 -2.21 2.51
C PRO A 30 -22.53 -3.30 1.76
N SER A 31 -23.10 -2.96 0.60
CA SER A 31 -23.37 -3.94 -0.45
C SER A 31 -22.02 -4.42 -1.00
N GLN A 32 -21.79 -5.74 -1.02
CA GLN A 32 -20.56 -6.39 -1.52
C GLN A 32 -19.25 -5.70 -1.11
N THR A 33 -18.74 -6.06 0.07
CA THR A 33 -17.48 -5.54 0.60
C THR A 33 -16.29 -6.07 -0.21
N LEU A 34 -15.81 -5.28 -1.17
CA LEU A 34 -14.50 -5.48 -1.80
C LEU A 34 -13.44 -5.58 -0.70
N THR A 35 -12.79 -6.73 -0.62
CA THR A 35 -11.80 -7.01 0.43
C THR A 35 -10.41 -7.02 -0.20
N PRO A 36 -9.48 -6.16 0.25
CA PRO A 36 -8.12 -6.15 -0.27
C PRO A 36 -7.38 -7.42 0.15
N THR A 37 -6.69 -8.05 -0.81
CA THR A 37 -5.96 -9.31 -0.64
C THR A 37 -4.45 -9.14 -0.73
N ARG A 38 -3.98 -8.16 -1.51
CA ARG A 38 -2.55 -7.88 -1.71
C ARG A 38 -2.32 -6.38 -1.91
N ILE A 39 -1.21 -5.89 -1.37
CA ILE A 39 -0.78 -4.49 -1.50
C ILE A 39 0.65 -4.47 -2.00
N GLU A 40 0.92 -3.64 -2.99
CA GLU A 40 2.24 -3.39 -3.54
C GLU A 40 2.47 -1.89 -3.58
N CYS A 41 3.63 -1.46 -3.11
CA CYS A 41 4.01 -0.05 -3.07
C CYS A 41 5.40 0.08 -3.69
N GLU A 42 5.47 0.69 -4.87
CA GLU A 42 6.71 0.75 -5.66
C GLU A 42 7.70 1.81 -5.14
N ASP A 43 7.19 2.86 -4.52
CA ASP A 43 7.92 4.04 -4.08
C ASP A 43 7.79 4.28 -2.58
N PHE A 44 7.64 3.20 -1.79
CA PHE A 44 7.57 3.29 -0.35
C PHE A 44 8.84 3.89 0.25
N GLN A 45 8.68 4.89 1.11
CA GLN A 45 9.77 5.50 1.87
C GLN A 45 9.31 5.69 3.31
N LYS A 46 10.17 5.35 4.28
CA LYS A 46 9.97 5.59 5.72
C LYS A 46 10.10 7.08 6.06
N ILE A 47 9.32 7.90 5.38
CA ILE A 47 9.24 9.35 5.55
C ILE A 47 7.79 9.65 5.87
N HIS A 48 7.55 10.27 7.03
CA HIS A 48 6.21 10.63 7.44
C HIS A 48 5.57 11.58 6.42
N ASN A 49 4.33 11.29 6.03
CA ASN A 49 3.56 12.01 5.01
C ASN A 49 4.08 11.89 3.58
N HIS A 50 4.98 10.95 3.31
CA HIS A 50 5.35 10.62 1.94
C HIS A 50 4.16 10.06 1.18
N PHE A 51 3.91 10.60 -0.02
CA PHE A 51 2.90 10.09 -0.91
C PHE A 51 3.51 9.04 -1.83
N SER A 52 2.79 7.94 -2.01
CA SER A 52 3.23 6.78 -2.77
C SER A 52 2.14 6.30 -3.72
N LYS A 53 2.56 5.60 -4.77
CA LYS A 53 1.66 4.88 -5.68
C LYS A 53 1.52 3.45 -5.16
N THR A 54 0.31 3.10 -4.76
CA THR A 54 0.01 1.81 -4.17
C THR A 54 -0.95 1.04 -5.06
N TRP A 55 -0.57 -0.18 -5.45
CA TRP A 55 -1.44 -1.10 -6.14
C TRP A 55 -2.08 -2.04 -5.12
N VAL A 56 -3.41 -2.15 -5.18
CA VAL A 56 -4.18 -3.03 -4.30
C VAL A 56 -4.97 -4.02 -5.14
N SER A 57 -4.79 -5.30 -4.83
CA SER A 57 -5.59 -6.39 -5.40
C SER A 57 -6.74 -6.71 -4.45
N PHE A 58 -7.92 -6.99 -4.99
CA PHE A 58 -9.12 -7.32 -4.23
C PHE A 58 -9.57 -8.76 -4.49
N ASN A 59 -10.48 -9.25 -3.64
CA ASN A 59 -11.03 -10.60 -3.70
C ASN A 59 -11.87 -10.90 -4.96
N ASP A 60 -12.34 -9.87 -5.67
CA ASP A 60 -13.02 -10.01 -6.96
C ASP A 60 -12.04 -10.15 -8.15
N GLY A 61 -10.73 -10.15 -7.88
CA GLY A 61 -9.69 -10.17 -8.90
C GLY A 61 -9.39 -8.79 -9.50
N SER A 62 -10.04 -7.73 -9.03
CA SER A 62 -9.72 -6.37 -9.48
C SER A 62 -8.40 -5.88 -8.90
N HIS A 63 -7.67 -5.12 -9.71
CA HIS A 63 -6.44 -4.44 -9.33
C HIS A 63 -6.66 -2.94 -9.49
N ARG A 64 -6.44 -2.17 -8.41
CA ARG A 64 -6.65 -0.72 -8.44
C ARG A 64 -5.40 0.00 -8.00
N GLN A 65 -5.08 1.07 -8.72
CA GLN A 65 -4.11 2.04 -8.28
C GLN A 65 -4.77 2.97 -7.25
N MET A 66 -4.07 3.21 -6.15
CA MET A 66 -4.49 4.05 -5.05
C MET A 66 -3.36 5.01 -4.69
N ILE A 67 -3.73 6.16 -4.14
CA ILE A 67 -2.75 7.12 -3.60
C ILE A 67 -2.51 6.71 -2.15
N GLY A 68 -1.31 6.22 -1.87
CA GLY A 68 -0.83 5.86 -0.55
C GLY A 68 -0.22 7.06 0.17
N ARG A 69 -0.42 7.15 1.47
CA ARG A 69 0.31 8.05 2.37
C ARG A 69 0.99 7.21 3.44
N VAL A 70 2.30 7.39 3.58
CA VAL A 70 3.10 6.77 4.62
C VAL A 70 2.92 7.55 5.92
N VAL A 71 2.57 6.84 6.99
CA VAL A 71 2.35 7.38 8.32
C VAL A 71 3.20 6.59 9.30
N LEU A 72 3.76 7.26 10.31
CA LEU A 72 4.40 6.59 11.43
C LEU A 72 3.37 6.60 12.56
N ASN A 73 2.97 5.42 13.01
CA ASN A 73 2.14 5.30 14.20
C ASN A 73 3.01 5.63 15.42
N THR A 74 2.74 6.75 16.08
CA THR A 74 3.56 7.20 17.21
C THR A 74 3.37 6.36 18.48
N VAL A 75 2.31 5.55 18.55
CA VAL A 75 2.01 4.68 19.70
C VAL A 75 2.72 3.34 19.53
N THR A 76 2.56 2.69 18.38
CA THR A 76 3.19 1.38 18.11
C THR A 76 4.60 1.49 17.56
N GLN A 77 5.02 2.69 17.14
CA GLN A 77 6.28 2.96 16.42
C GLN A 77 6.41 2.18 15.09
N GLU A 78 5.28 1.80 14.50
CA GLU A 78 5.23 1.06 13.23
C GLU A 78 4.93 2.00 12.06
N TRP A 79 5.51 1.69 10.90
CA TRP A 79 5.20 2.38 9.66
C TRP A 79 3.93 1.81 9.04
N GLU A 80 3.01 2.68 8.70
CA GLU A 80 1.73 2.37 8.09
C GLU A 80 1.61 3.03 6.72
N LEU A 81 0.93 2.35 5.80
CA LEU A 81 0.55 2.82 4.48
C LEU A 81 -0.97 2.96 4.44
N ASN A 82 -1.44 4.20 4.31
CA ASN A 82 -2.85 4.51 4.18
C ASN A 82 -3.16 4.89 2.73
N ALA A 83 -3.81 3.98 2.01
CA ALA A 83 -4.18 4.14 0.61
C ALA A 83 -5.64 4.58 0.46
N LEU A 84 -5.89 5.52 -0.45
CA LEU A 84 -7.22 5.98 -0.84
C LEU A 84 -7.38 5.92 -2.36
N SER A 85 -8.54 5.44 -2.82
CA SER A 85 -8.95 5.47 -4.22
C SER A 85 -9.94 6.62 -4.47
N ALA A 86 -10.04 7.07 -5.71
CA ALA A 86 -10.99 8.10 -6.14
C ALA A 86 -12.46 7.73 -5.83
N ASP A 87 -12.77 6.43 -5.84
CA ASP A 87 -14.11 5.89 -5.54
C ASP A 87 -14.45 5.90 -4.04
N GLY A 88 -13.57 6.44 -3.19
CA GLY A 88 -13.76 6.49 -1.73
C GLY A 88 -13.40 5.21 -0.98
N LEU A 89 -12.83 4.21 -1.67
CA LEU A 89 -12.26 3.02 -1.01
C LEU A 89 -10.97 3.40 -0.29
N SER A 90 -10.83 2.95 0.96
CA SER A 90 -9.64 3.16 1.77
C SER A 90 -9.10 1.83 2.29
N VAL A 91 -7.77 1.69 2.28
CA VAL A 91 -7.06 0.51 2.74
C VAL A 91 -5.88 0.98 3.60
N ALA A 92 -5.74 0.38 4.78
CA ALA A 92 -4.62 0.63 5.67
C ALA A 92 -3.77 -0.64 5.78
N ALA A 93 -2.46 -0.49 5.84
CA ALA A 93 -1.56 -1.63 6.01
C ALA A 93 -0.32 -1.25 6.81
N THR A 94 0.14 -2.16 7.66
CA THR A 94 1.37 -1.99 8.43
C THR A 94 2.54 -2.63 7.70
N LEU A 95 3.67 -1.95 7.66
CA LEU A 95 4.93 -2.47 7.17
C LEU A 95 5.38 -3.65 8.04
N ILE A 96 5.67 -4.80 7.41
CA ILE A 96 6.32 -5.92 8.08
C ILE A 96 7.82 -5.77 7.83
N GLU A 97 8.56 -5.37 8.86
CA GLU A 97 10.02 -5.44 8.84
C GLU A 97 10.42 -6.91 8.99
N THR A 98 10.85 -7.53 7.89
CA THR A 98 11.44 -8.88 7.90
C THR A 98 12.95 -8.78 8.03
#